data_AF-A0A367EAT8-F1
#
_entry.id   AF-A0A367EAT8-F1
#
_cell.length_a   1.000
_cell.length_b   1.000
_cell.length_c   1.000
_cell.angle_alpha   90.00
_cell.angle_beta   90.00
_cell.angle_gamma   90.00
#
_symmetry.space_group_name_H-M   'P 1'
#
loop_
_entity.id
_entity.type
_entity.pdbx_description
1 polymer ?
#
loop_
_entity_poly.entity_id
_entity_poly.type
_entity_poly.pdbx_seq_one_letter_code
_entity_poly.pdbx_strand_id
1 'polypeptide(L)'
;MTGADRLAFSTRAAALPRLRGRNLRMPAPPAGSVRHDTTAEDGASGAGAGACHARLAELLADMIPRACVIRVSQREPDRCWPSPYARAYDERGRLLILNRAQRLTAARWVIRASPELDWDEPHDLDLVSGTLRPTAVGYAAVDGGC
;
A
#
# COMPACT_ATOMS: atom_id res chain seq x y z
N MET A 1 -45.67 -20.17 -33.76
CA MET A 1 -45.52 -21.51 -33.16
C MET A 1 -44.05 -21.71 -32.84
N THR A 2 -43.82 -22.05 -31.58
CA THR A 2 -42.59 -22.07 -30.79
C THR A 2 -41.69 -23.25 -31.15
N GLY A 3 -40.38 -23.02 -31.25
CA GLY A 3 -39.36 -24.06 -31.28
C GLY A 3 -38.15 -23.60 -30.45
N ALA A 4 -38.19 -23.86 -29.16
CA ALA A 4 -37.15 -23.53 -28.20
C ALA A 4 -36.07 -24.61 -28.23
N ASP A 5 -34.91 -24.30 -28.81
CA ASP A 5 -33.72 -25.14 -28.70
C ASP A 5 -33.13 -25.00 -27.28
N ARG A 6 -33.38 -26.01 -26.45
CA ARG A 6 -32.74 -26.16 -25.13
C ARG A 6 -31.38 -26.82 -25.32
N LEU A 7 -30.32 -26.02 -25.19
CA LEU A 7 -28.96 -26.51 -24.99
C LEU A 7 -28.88 -27.29 -23.67
N ALA A 8 -28.79 -28.61 -23.76
CA ALA A 8 -28.53 -29.49 -22.62
C ALA A 8 -27.04 -29.39 -22.25
N PHE A 9 -26.71 -28.55 -21.26
CA PHE A 9 -25.38 -28.55 -20.66
C PHE A 9 -25.20 -29.81 -19.81
N SER A 10 -24.35 -30.71 -20.29
CA SER A 10 -23.89 -31.90 -19.57
C SER A 10 -23.05 -31.49 -18.36
N THR A 11 -23.61 -31.60 -17.15
CA THR A 11 -22.86 -31.49 -15.89
C THR A 11 -22.08 -32.77 -15.63
N ARG A 12 -20.90 -32.90 -16.24
CA ARG A 12 -19.91 -33.88 -15.78
C ARG A 12 -19.13 -33.27 -14.62
N ALA A 13 -19.52 -33.63 -13.40
CA ALA A 13 -18.83 -33.26 -12.18
C ALA A 13 -17.37 -33.73 -12.22
N ALA A 14 -16.42 -32.78 -12.30
CA ALA A 14 -15.01 -33.07 -12.10
C ALA A 14 -14.77 -33.33 -10.61
N ALA A 15 -14.32 -34.53 -10.27
CA ALA A 15 -13.93 -34.90 -8.92
C ALA A 15 -12.75 -34.03 -8.47
N LEU A 16 -12.93 -33.30 -7.36
CA LEU A 16 -11.87 -32.53 -6.70
C LEU A 16 -10.77 -33.48 -6.19
N PRO A 17 -9.48 -33.21 -6.48
CA PRO A 17 -8.40 -33.92 -5.83
C PRO A 17 -8.38 -33.58 -4.35
N ARG A 18 -8.54 -34.60 -3.50
CA ARG A 18 -8.50 -34.48 -2.04
C ARG A 18 -7.12 -33.97 -1.60
N LEU A 19 -7.01 -32.68 -1.33
CA LEU A 19 -5.88 -32.08 -0.63
C LEU A 19 -5.81 -32.71 0.77
N ARG A 20 -4.84 -33.60 0.98
CA ARG A 20 -4.47 -34.09 2.32
C ARG A 20 -3.97 -32.89 3.14
N GLY A 21 -4.82 -32.40 4.03
CA GLY A 21 -4.45 -31.40 5.02
C GLY A 21 -3.29 -31.91 5.86
N ARG A 22 -2.13 -31.27 5.73
CA ARG A 22 -1.07 -31.39 6.72
C ARG A 22 -1.57 -30.68 7.98
N ASN A 23 -1.70 -31.44 9.07
CA ASN A 23 -2.03 -30.91 10.39
C ASN A 23 -0.90 -29.98 10.88
N LEU A 24 -0.98 -28.70 10.53
CA LEU A 24 -0.17 -27.65 11.15
C LEU A 24 -0.82 -27.31 12.50
N ARG A 25 -0.54 -28.12 13.52
CA ARG A 25 -0.86 -27.78 14.90
C ARG A 25 0.03 -26.60 15.30
N MET A 26 -0.58 -25.42 15.48
CA MET A 26 0.11 -24.23 15.98
C MET A 26 0.57 -24.50 17.42
N PRO A 27 1.85 -24.28 17.78
CA PRO A 27 2.27 -24.26 19.17
C PRO A 27 1.68 -23.02 19.86
N ALA A 28 1.16 -23.20 21.08
CA ALA A 28 0.59 -22.11 21.87
C ALA A 28 1.65 -21.02 22.14
N PRO A 29 1.28 -19.73 22.08
CA PRO A 29 2.20 -18.66 22.43
C PRO A 29 2.55 -18.75 23.93
N PRO A 30 3.82 -18.53 24.32
CA PRO A 30 4.16 -18.44 25.74
C PRO A 30 3.47 -17.21 26.33
N ALA A 31 2.70 -17.45 27.39
CA ALA A 31 2.14 -16.41 28.24
C ALA A 31 3.28 -15.73 29.02
N GLY A 32 3.89 -14.73 28.41
CA GLY A 32 4.87 -13.84 29.03
C GLY A 32 4.33 -12.42 28.99
N SER A 33 3.68 -11.97 30.06
CA SER A 33 3.32 -10.56 30.23
C SER A 33 4.60 -9.75 30.41
N VAL A 34 5.07 -9.11 29.33
CA VAL A 34 6.03 -8.01 29.43
C VAL A 34 5.25 -6.80 29.95
N ARG A 35 5.57 -6.40 31.19
CA ARG A 35 5.13 -5.11 31.72
C ARG A 35 5.86 -4.04 30.91
N HIS A 36 5.13 -3.31 30.07
CA HIS A 36 5.61 -2.03 29.59
C HIS A 36 5.34 -1.00 30.68
N ASP A 37 6.38 -0.68 31.46
CA ASP A 37 6.40 0.58 32.18
C ASP A 37 6.31 1.68 31.12
N THR A 38 5.15 2.34 31.06
CA THR A 38 4.96 3.53 30.26
C THR A 38 5.61 4.67 31.03
N THR A 39 6.90 4.90 30.79
CA THR A 39 7.49 6.22 31.06
C THR A 39 7.25 7.06 29.82
N ALA A 40 6.39 8.06 29.99
CA ALA A 40 6.11 9.10 29.02
C ALA A 40 7.39 9.87 28.67
N GLU A 41 7.78 9.84 27.40
CA GLU A 41 8.73 10.77 26.78
C GLU A 41 8.12 11.20 25.43
N ASP A 42 7.08 12.02 25.55
CA ASP A 42 6.35 12.66 24.45
C ASP A 42 7.18 13.88 23.97
N GLY A 43 8.28 13.63 23.27
CA GLY A 43 9.17 14.69 22.79
C GLY A 43 10.23 14.28 21.77
N ALA A 44 10.61 12.99 21.71
CA ALA A 44 11.65 12.50 20.80
C ALA A 44 11.12 11.84 19.50
N SER A 45 9.80 11.62 19.40
CA SER A 45 9.19 10.85 18.30
C SER A 45 9.32 11.55 16.93
N GLY A 46 9.24 12.88 16.89
CA GLY A 46 9.33 13.65 15.64
C GLY A 46 10.71 13.63 14.99
N ALA A 47 11.79 13.60 15.78
CA ALA A 47 13.16 13.58 15.27
C ALA A 47 13.54 12.19 14.72
N GLY A 48 13.09 11.12 15.38
CA GLY A 48 13.32 9.74 14.94
C GLY A 48 12.56 9.39 13.66
N ALA A 49 11.29 9.81 13.56
CA ALA A 49 10.50 9.65 12.34
C ALA A 49 11.14 10.40 11.16
N GLY A 50 11.56 11.66 11.37
CA GLY A 50 12.25 12.45 10.33
C GLY A 50 13.54 11.80 9.81
N ALA A 51 14.35 11.19 10.70
CA ALA A 51 15.56 10.48 10.29
C ALA A 51 15.24 9.17 9.50
N CYS A 52 14.17 8.45 9.87
CA CYS A 52 13.69 7.30 9.12
C CYS A 52 13.22 7.69 7.72
N HIS A 53 12.45 8.77 7.61
CA HIS A 53 11.94 9.27 6.32
C HIS A 53 13.05 9.81 5.43
N ALA A 54 14.07 10.47 5.98
CA ALA A 54 15.24 10.90 5.21
C ALA A 54 15.95 9.72 4.55
N ARG A 55 16.21 8.64 5.31
CA ARG A 55 16.83 7.43 4.75
C ARG A 55 15.92 6.74 3.74
N LEU A 56 14.62 6.71 3.99
CA LEU A 56 13.66 6.18 3.04
C LEU A 56 13.65 6.98 1.72
N ALA A 57 13.70 8.31 1.82
CA ALA A 57 13.74 9.20 0.67
C ALA A 57 14.96 8.95 -0.22
N GLU A 58 16.15 8.74 0.38
CA GLU A 58 17.37 8.37 -0.35
C GLU A 58 17.19 7.06 -1.13
N LEU A 59 16.64 6.02 -0.50
CA LEU A 59 16.41 4.72 -1.15
C LEU A 59 15.38 4.81 -2.28
N LEU A 60 14.35 5.65 -2.12
CA LEU A 60 13.33 5.85 -3.13
C LEU A 60 13.86 6.70 -4.31
N ALA A 61 14.74 7.67 -4.04
CA ALA A 61 15.41 8.46 -5.07
C ALA A 61 16.36 7.60 -5.92
N ASP A 62 17.04 6.63 -5.31
CA ASP A 62 17.87 5.64 -6.03
C ASP A 62 17.01 4.70 -6.91
N MET A 63 15.88 4.22 -6.37
CA MET A 63 14.98 3.33 -7.11
C MET A 63 14.22 4.03 -8.26
N ILE A 64 13.88 5.31 -8.09
CA ILE A 64 13.11 6.12 -9.03
C ILE A 64 13.89 7.39 -9.35
N PRO A 65 14.91 7.31 -10.22
CA PRO A 65 15.68 8.48 -10.58
C PRO A 65 14.75 9.52 -11.22
N ARG A 66 14.95 10.79 -10.85
CA ARG A 66 14.15 11.97 -11.25
C ARG A 66 12.85 12.18 -10.48
N ALA A 67 12.46 11.28 -9.58
CA ALA A 67 11.37 11.58 -8.67
C ALA A 67 11.81 12.62 -7.64
N CYS A 68 10.92 13.55 -7.34
CA CYS A 68 11.09 14.56 -6.29
C CYS A 68 9.99 14.46 -5.25
N VAL A 69 8.79 14.02 -5.67
CA VAL A 69 7.67 13.77 -4.76
C VAL A 69 7.12 12.38 -5.04
N ILE A 70 6.84 11.63 -3.98
CA ILE A 70 6.07 10.38 -4.05
C ILE A 70 4.77 10.57 -3.29
N ARG A 71 3.65 10.50 -4.01
CA ARG A 71 2.32 10.47 -3.42
C ARG A 71 1.92 9.04 -3.13
N VAL A 72 1.49 8.75 -1.92
CA VAL A 72 1.09 7.42 -1.47
C VAL A 72 -0.32 7.44 -0.90
N SER A 73 -1.12 6.44 -1.25
CA SER A 73 -2.44 6.17 -0.68
C SER A 73 -2.68 4.66 -0.61
N GLN A 74 -3.56 4.22 0.28
CA GLN A 74 -4.06 2.84 0.34
C GLN A 74 -5.22 2.59 -0.63
N ARG A 75 -5.75 3.64 -1.26
CA ARG A 75 -6.76 3.55 -2.30
C ARG A 75 -6.16 3.94 -3.64
N GLU A 76 -6.18 3.01 -4.58
CA GLU A 76 -5.95 3.33 -6.00
C GLU A 76 -7.22 4.01 -6.52
N PRO A 77 -7.14 5.18 -7.19
CA PRO A 77 -8.32 5.94 -7.62
C PRO A 77 -9.24 5.12 -8.54
N ASP A 78 -8.68 4.16 -9.28
CA ASP A 78 -9.40 3.35 -10.26
C ASP A 78 -9.87 2.00 -9.69
N ARG A 79 -9.71 1.74 -8.38
CA ARG A 79 -10.11 0.46 -7.75
C ARG A 79 -10.84 0.65 -6.44
N CYS A 80 -11.93 -0.10 -6.28
CA CYS A 80 -12.73 -0.13 -5.06
C CYS A 80 -12.09 -0.92 -3.89
N TRP A 81 -11.05 -1.72 -4.15
CA TRP A 81 -10.37 -2.49 -3.10
C TRP A 81 -9.15 -1.74 -2.57
N PRO A 82 -8.94 -1.66 -1.23
CA PRO A 82 -7.76 -1.02 -0.67
C PRO A 82 -6.50 -1.75 -1.13
N SER A 83 -5.73 -1.08 -1.97
CA SER A 83 -4.45 -1.54 -2.50
C SER A 83 -3.42 -0.43 -2.35
N PRO A 84 -2.27 -0.69 -1.70
CA PRO A 84 -1.18 0.27 -1.62
C PRO A 84 -0.81 0.80 -3.02
N TYR A 85 -0.88 2.11 -3.16
CA TYR A 85 -0.70 2.78 -4.44
C TYR A 85 0.25 3.97 -4.26
N ALA A 86 1.11 4.17 -5.26
CA ALA A 86 2.05 5.27 -5.29
C ALA A 86 2.07 5.94 -6.68
N ARG A 87 2.30 7.24 -6.70
CA ARG A 87 2.63 8.03 -7.90
C ARG A 87 3.90 8.82 -7.62
N ALA A 88 4.80 8.90 -8.60
CA ALA A 88 5.99 9.73 -8.49
C ALA A 88 5.86 10.92 -9.43
N TYR A 89 6.34 12.07 -8.97
CA TYR A 89 6.34 13.32 -9.71
C TYR A 89 7.77 13.86 -9.79
N ASP A 90 8.12 14.45 -10.93
CA ASP A 90 9.37 15.21 -11.08
C ASP A 90 9.27 16.61 -10.46
N GLU A 91 10.37 17.36 -10.47
CA GLU A 91 10.46 18.76 -10.01
C GLU A 91 9.43 19.69 -10.67
N ARG A 92 8.98 19.34 -11.87
CA ARG A 92 8.03 20.13 -12.67
C ARG A 92 6.58 19.69 -12.44
N GLY A 93 6.35 18.79 -11.47
CA GLY A 93 5.04 18.22 -11.15
C GLY A 93 4.51 17.23 -12.18
N ARG A 94 5.36 16.73 -13.09
CA ARG A 94 4.94 15.75 -14.11
C ARG A 94 4.95 14.35 -13.53
N LEU A 95 3.89 13.59 -13.82
CA LEU A 95 3.80 12.19 -13.42
C LEU A 95 4.86 11.36 -14.13
N LEU A 96 5.64 10.62 -13.35
CA LEU A 96 6.60 9.64 -13.83
C LEU A 96 5.92 8.27 -14.00
N ILE A 97 6.23 7.58 -15.09
CA ILE A 97 5.71 6.24 -15.34
C ILE A 97 6.49 5.25 -14.49
N LEU A 98 5.82 4.70 -13.47
CA LEU A 98 6.36 3.64 -12.62
C LEU A 98 5.86 2.29 -13.07
N ASN A 99 6.77 1.31 -13.12
CA ASN A 99 6.34 -0.09 -13.25
C ASN A 99 5.62 -0.55 -11.97
N ARG A 100 4.90 -1.68 -12.07
CA ARG A 100 4.09 -2.20 -10.96
C ARG A 100 4.92 -2.50 -9.71
N ALA A 101 6.13 -3.02 -9.88
CA ALA A 101 6.99 -3.39 -8.75
C ALA A 101 7.47 -2.15 -8.00
N GLN A 102 8.00 -1.13 -8.69
CA GLN A 102 8.41 0.15 -8.11
C GLN A 102 7.27 0.79 -7.34
N ARG A 103 6.07 0.80 -7.94
CA ARG A 103 4.87 1.39 -7.34
C ARG A 103 4.48 0.73 -6.03
N LEU A 104 4.39 -0.60 -6.02
CA LEU A 104 4.03 -1.37 -4.82
C LEU A 104 5.12 -1.31 -3.75
N THR A 105 6.39 -1.36 -4.15
CA THR A 105 7.53 -1.25 -3.24
C THR A 105 7.53 0.12 -2.56
N ALA A 106 7.44 1.20 -3.33
CA ALA A 106 7.38 2.56 -2.80
C ALA A 106 6.21 2.73 -1.81
N ALA A 107 4.99 2.37 -2.22
CA ALA A 107 3.81 2.49 -1.37
C ALA A 107 3.98 1.73 -0.04
N ARG A 108 4.43 0.47 -0.10
CA ARG A 108 4.60 -0.38 1.09
C ARG A 108 5.68 0.14 2.02
N TRP A 109 6.79 0.64 1.49
CA TRP A 109 7.87 1.16 2.31
C TRP A 109 7.44 2.42 3.05
N VAL A 110 6.74 3.33 2.36
CA VAL A 110 6.20 4.56 2.96
C VAL A 110 5.14 4.24 4.02
N ILE A 111 4.17 3.38 3.71
CA ILE A 111 3.13 2.97 4.68
C ILE A 111 3.75 2.31 5.92
N ARG A 112 4.79 1.49 5.74
CA ARG A 112 5.45 0.81 6.86
C ARG A 112 6.31 1.75 7.70
N ALA A 113 6.86 2.82 7.11
CA ALA A 113 7.66 3.81 7.81
C ALA A 113 6.81 4.74 8.69
N SER A 114 5.52 4.88 8.39
CA SER A 114 4.55 5.66 9.16
C SER A 114 3.22 4.92 9.34
N PRO A 115 3.17 3.86 10.17
CA PRO A 115 1.94 3.12 10.44
C PRO A 115 0.86 3.96 11.15
N GLU A 116 1.24 5.09 11.75
CA GLU A 116 0.36 6.00 12.50
C GLU A 116 -0.53 6.89 11.63
N LEU A 117 -0.25 7.00 10.32
CA LEU A 117 -1.02 7.86 9.42
C LEU A 117 -2.24 7.17 8.83
N ASP A 118 -3.27 7.97 8.53
CA ASP A 118 -4.42 7.51 7.77
C ASP A 118 -4.09 7.47 6.28
N TRP A 119 -3.93 6.25 5.74
CA TRP A 119 -3.59 6.04 4.33
C TRP A 119 -4.81 6.01 3.41
N ASP A 120 -6.03 6.18 3.92
CA ASP A 120 -7.19 6.44 3.05
C ASP A 120 -7.07 7.81 2.37
N GLU A 121 -6.36 8.75 2.99
CA GLU A 121 -5.99 10.03 2.39
C GLU A 121 -4.59 9.98 1.74
N PRO A 122 -4.37 10.69 0.61
CA PRO A 122 -3.07 10.69 -0.04
C PRO A 122 -2.07 11.54 0.75
N HIS A 123 -0.86 11.03 0.91
CA HIS A 123 0.25 11.74 1.53
C HIS A 123 1.40 11.89 0.54
N ASP A 124 2.00 13.07 0.50
CA ASP A 124 3.14 13.42 -0.34
C ASP A 124 4.42 13.34 0.49
N LEU A 125 5.33 12.45 0.08
CA LEU A 125 6.71 12.38 0.57
C LEU A 125 7.60 13.20 -0.35
N ASP A 126 8.21 14.25 0.19
CA ASP A 126 9.27 15.00 -0.47
C ASP A 126 10.59 14.22 -0.39
N LEU A 127 11.14 13.83 -1.54
CA LEU A 127 12.37 13.05 -1.61
C LEU A 127 13.63 13.91 -1.37
N VAL A 128 13.53 15.23 -1.44
CA VAL A 128 14.66 16.13 -1.17
C VAL A 128 14.79 16.39 0.32
N SER A 129 13.65 16.63 1.00
CA SER A 129 13.64 16.94 2.43
C SER A 129 13.35 15.74 3.33
N GLY A 130 12.88 14.62 2.77
CA GLY A 130 12.37 13.48 3.54
C GLY A 130 11.09 13.81 4.31
N THR A 131 10.42 14.94 4.04
CA THR A 131 9.24 15.33 4.80
C THR A 131 7.99 14.68 4.20
N LEU A 132 7.23 14.00 5.06
CA LEU A 132 5.93 13.44 4.73
C LEU A 132 4.82 14.43 5.13
N ARG A 133 3.91 14.75 4.21
CA ARG A 133 2.82 15.70 4.44
C ARG A 133 1.50 15.20 3.85
N PRO A 134 0.34 15.51 4.44
CA PRO A 134 -0.94 15.32 3.77
C PRO A 134 -0.93 16.05 2.43
N THR A 135 -1.47 15.43 1.39
CA THR A 135 -1.51 16.09 0.08
C THR A 135 -2.47 17.28 0.12
N ALA A 136 -2.01 18.46 -0.34
CA ALA A 136 -2.87 19.63 -0.45
C ALA A 136 -3.90 19.51 -1.59
N VAL A 137 -3.66 18.60 -2.54
CA VAL A 137 -4.56 18.32 -3.67
C VAL A 137 -5.09 16.91 -3.49
N GLY A 138 -6.19 16.79 -2.74
CA GLY A 138 -7.04 15.62 -2.77
C GLY A 138 -7.36 15.31 -4.24
N TYR A 139 -7.41 14.02 -4.59
CA TYR A 139 -7.73 13.58 -5.94
C TYR A 139 -8.86 14.45 -6.51
N ALA A 140 -8.58 15.23 -7.56
CA ALA A 140 -9.63 15.66 -8.45
C ALA A 140 -10.17 14.34 -9.00
N ALA A 141 -11.31 13.90 -8.46
CA ALA A 141 -11.98 12.69 -8.86
C ALA A 141 -12.13 12.78 -10.37
N VAL A 142 -11.34 11.98 -11.09
CA VAL A 142 -11.66 11.68 -12.46
C VAL A 142 -12.85 10.74 -12.34
N ASP A 143 -14.04 11.32 -12.47
CA ASP A 143 -15.28 10.59 -12.75
C ASP A 143 -15.03 9.76 -14.02
N GLY A 144 -14.55 8.54 -13.82
CA GLY A 144 -14.22 7.60 -14.88
C GLY A 144 -14.73 6.23 -14.46
N GLY A 145 -16.04 6.06 -14.55
CA GLY A 145 -16.73 4.84 -14.14
C GLY A 145 -16.28 3.59 -14.90
N CYS A 146 -16.40 2.45 -14.22
CA CYS A 146 -16.78 1.12 -14.70
C CYS A 146 -17.15 0.28 -13.47
#